data_AF-A0A2E9BBL3-F1
#
_entry.id   AF-A0A2E9BBL3-F1
#
_cell.length_a   1.000
_cell.length_b   1.000
_cell.length_c   1.000
_cell.angle_alpha   90.00
_cell.angle_beta   90.00
_cell.angle_gamma   90.00
#
_symmetry.space_group_name_H-M   'P 1'
#
loop_
_entity.id
_entity.type
_entity.pdbx_description
1 polymer ?
#
loop_
_entity_poly.entity_id
_entity_poly.type
_entity_poly.pdbx_seq_one_letter_code
_entity_poly.pdbx_strand_id
1 'polypeptide(L)'
;MHGGLEPFPSPQPIDDHLVAQLLILRTIWNTSFLLALIPLFIGFAILQNQPGMIAFGLFIGSGWTILSRVMPTTNFSFPNTPYSMGLIEQINELRVGDFSCCNNPELAWEVTAVRCRNCRVNHLKVARPDLGRVRTDGMVGRIRLLLLDGFPLVVSENKND
;
A
#
# COMPACT_ATOMS: atom_id res chain seq x y z
N MET A 1 -13.73 -4.88 14.50
CA MET A 1 -13.88 -4.57 13.06
C MET A 1 -13.72 -5.89 12.31
N HIS A 2 -14.80 -6.50 11.83
CA HIS A 2 -14.67 -7.58 10.85
C HIS A 2 -14.15 -6.90 9.57
N GLY A 3 -12.84 -6.97 9.34
CA GLY A 3 -12.24 -6.36 8.16
C GLY A 3 -12.85 -7.03 6.93
N GLY A 4 -13.48 -6.25 6.04
CA GLY A 4 -14.08 -6.74 4.79
C GLY A 4 -13.05 -7.26 3.78
N LEU A 5 -11.76 -7.29 4.15
CA LEU A 5 -10.75 -7.96 3.36
C LEU A 5 -10.61 -9.42 3.76
N GLU A 6 -10.55 -10.22 2.73
CA GLU A 6 -10.15 -11.61 2.78
C GLU A 6 -8.76 -11.77 3.44
N PRO A 7 -8.48 -12.85 4.18
CA PRO A 7 -7.16 -13.08 4.76
C PRO A 7 -6.10 -13.29 3.67
N PHE A 8 -4.84 -12.91 3.91
CA PHE A 8 -3.76 -13.30 2.99
C PHE A 8 -3.57 -14.83 3.05
N PRO A 9 -3.47 -15.55 1.91
CA PRO A 9 -3.27 -15.07 0.54
C PRO A 9 -4.52 -15.05 -0.37
N SER A 10 -5.74 -15.25 0.13
CA SER A 10 -6.92 -15.48 -0.72
C SER A 10 -7.23 -14.30 -1.68
N PRO A 11 -7.91 -14.54 -2.82
CA PRO A 11 -8.22 -13.48 -3.77
C PRO A 11 -9.25 -12.52 -3.17
N GLN A 12 -9.04 -11.20 -3.29
CA GLN A 12 -9.99 -10.20 -2.81
C GLN A 12 -11.01 -9.90 -3.90
N PRO A 13 -12.33 -10.00 -3.66
CA PRO A 13 -13.32 -9.52 -4.62
C PRO A 13 -13.18 -8.01 -4.83
N ILE A 14 -13.43 -7.53 -6.05
CA ILE A 14 -13.44 -6.09 -6.34
C ILE A 14 -14.79 -5.52 -5.88
N ASP A 15 -14.83 -5.00 -4.66
CA ASP A 15 -16.04 -4.48 -4.02
C ASP A 15 -15.85 -3.06 -3.45
N ASP A 16 -16.93 -2.48 -2.94
CA ASP A 16 -16.95 -1.14 -2.35
C ASP A 16 -16.03 -1.05 -1.12
N HIS A 17 -15.96 -2.13 -0.34
CA HIS A 17 -15.13 -2.22 0.85
C HIS A 17 -13.64 -2.15 0.51
N LEU A 18 -13.20 -2.81 -0.56
CA LEU A 18 -11.84 -2.73 -1.05
C LEU A 18 -11.47 -1.29 -1.41
N VAL A 19 -12.27 -0.60 -2.24
CA VAL A 19 -11.98 0.77 -2.67
C VAL A 19 -11.94 1.72 -1.46
N ALA A 20 -12.92 1.62 -0.56
CA ALA A 20 -12.95 2.40 0.66
C ALA A 20 -11.69 2.17 1.53
N GLN A 21 -11.25 0.91 1.66
CA GLN A 21 -10.04 0.60 2.42
C GLN A 21 -8.77 1.13 1.76
N LEU A 22 -8.64 1.06 0.44
CA LEU A 22 -7.48 1.63 -0.27
C LEU A 22 -7.40 3.15 -0.03
N LEU A 23 -8.54 3.85 -0.06
CA LEU A 23 -8.62 5.28 0.24
C LEU A 23 -8.23 5.60 1.70
N ILE A 24 -8.70 4.79 2.66
CA ILE A 24 -8.33 4.93 4.07
C ILE A 24 -6.84 4.71 4.27
N LEU A 25 -6.27 3.63 3.73
CA LEU A 25 -4.84 3.32 3.85
C LEU A 25 -3.98 4.39 3.21
N ARG A 26 -4.36 4.89 2.04
CA ARG A 26 -3.71 6.04 1.41
C ARG A 26 -3.74 7.27 2.32
N THR A 27 -4.89 7.57 2.91
CA THR A 27 -5.06 8.74 3.79
C THR A 27 -4.19 8.61 5.03
N ILE A 28 -4.18 7.44 5.68
CA ILE A 28 -3.31 7.15 6.83
C ILE A 28 -1.84 7.29 6.44
N TRP A 29 -1.44 6.72 5.31
CA TRP A 29 -0.08 6.79 4.79
C TRP A 29 0.34 8.24 4.53
N ASN A 30 -0.50 9.04 3.88
CA ASN A 30 -0.27 10.45 3.63
C ASN A 30 -0.30 11.30 4.91
N THR A 31 -1.02 10.89 5.95
CA THR A 31 -1.10 11.66 7.22
C THR A 31 0.01 11.25 8.19
N SER A 32 0.65 10.09 7.97
CA SER A 32 1.68 9.53 8.86
C SER A 32 2.89 10.46 9.09
N PHE A 33 3.21 11.36 8.14
CA PHE A 33 4.31 12.32 8.34
C PHE A 33 4.02 13.29 9.50
N LEU A 34 2.75 13.61 9.79
CA LEU A 34 2.40 14.48 10.92
C LEU A 34 2.79 13.83 12.26
N LEU A 35 2.62 12.51 12.36
CA LEU A 35 3.07 11.75 13.52
C LEU A 35 4.59 11.70 13.63
N ALA A 36 5.30 11.72 12.49
CA ALA A 36 6.76 11.76 12.45
C ALA A 36 7.33 13.14 12.84
N LEU A 37 6.58 14.23 12.71
CA LEU A 37 7.04 15.56 13.15
C LEU A 37 7.28 15.63 14.67
N ILE A 38 6.46 14.94 15.47
CA ILE A 38 6.58 14.94 16.94
C ILE A 38 7.97 14.44 17.40
N PRO A 39 8.42 13.21 17.05
CA PRO A 39 9.75 12.74 17.42
C PRO A 39 10.87 13.53 16.74
N LEU A 40 10.64 14.14 15.57
CA LEU A 40 11.62 15.02 14.93
C LEU A 40 11.92 16.24 15.78
N PHE A 41 10.89 16.97 16.22
CA PHE A 41 11.05 18.16 17.05
C PHE A 41 11.63 17.83 18.42
N ILE A 42 11.17 16.75 19.05
CA ILE A 42 11.71 16.29 20.34
C ILE A 42 13.19 15.89 20.19
N GLY A 43 13.53 15.09 19.18
CA GLY A 43 14.90 14.68 18.91
C GLY A 43 15.82 15.86 18.64
N PHE A 44 15.35 16.83 17.82
CA PHE A 44 16.09 18.06 17.54
C PHE A 44 16.32 18.90 18.81
N ALA A 45 15.29 19.13 19.62
CA ALA A 45 15.39 19.91 20.85
C ALA A 45 16.37 19.30 21.87
N ILE A 46 16.39 17.96 21.98
CA ILE A 46 17.35 17.28 22.87
C ILE A 46 18.78 17.46 22.34
N LEU A 47 19.01 17.26 21.03
CA LEU A 47 20.33 17.38 20.41
C LEU A 47 20.97 18.77 20.56
N GLN A 48 20.16 19.83 20.65
CA GLN A 48 20.65 21.19 20.91
C GLN A 48 21.30 21.32 22.30
N ASN A 49 20.82 20.56 23.29
CA ASN A 49 21.30 20.64 24.67
C ASN A 49 22.35 19.57 24.97
N GLN A 50 22.14 18.33 24.51
CA GLN A 50 23.03 17.21 24.76
C GLN A 50 23.06 16.22 23.59
N PRO A 51 24.26 15.79 23.14
CA PRO A 51 24.39 14.75 22.14
C PRO A 51 24.07 13.37 22.77
N GLY A 52 22.83 12.89 22.57
CA GLY A 52 22.39 11.57 23.00
C GLY A 52 22.08 10.65 21.82
N MET A 53 22.53 9.38 21.87
CA MET A 53 22.28 8.38 20.81
C MET A 53 20.79 8.19 20.50
N ILE A 54 19.94 8.20 21.54
CA ILE A 54 18.48 8.05 21.37
C ILE A 54 17.89 9.27 20.63
N ALA A 55 18.31 10.48 20.98
CA ALA A 55 17.83 11.71 20.34
C ALA A 55 18.26 11.78 18.87
N PHE A 56 19.50 11.35 18.58
CA PHE A 56 19.99 11.20 17.21
C PHE A 56 19.15 10.21 16.40
N GLY A 57 18.85 9.04 16.98
CA GLY A 57 17.97 8.04 16.35
C GLY A 57 16.56 8.57 16.08
N LEU A 58 15.96 9.29 17.03
CA LEU A 58 14.66 9.94 16.85
C LEU A 58 14.70 10.96 15.71
N PHE A 59 15.73 11.81 15.67
CA PHE A 59 15.88 12.84 14.65
C PHE A 59 16.08 12.24 13.24
N ILE A 60 17.02 11.31 13.08
CA ILE A 60 17.29 10.69 11.77
C ILE A 60 16.13 9.81 11.31
N GLY A 61 15.55 8.99 12.20
CA GLY A 61 14.46 8.08 11.83
C GLY A 61 13.19 8.83 11.42
N SER A 62 12.82 9.87 12.16
CA SER A 62 11.68 10.73 11.81
C SER A 62 11.96 11.58 10.56
N GLY A 63 13.17 12.12 10.43
CA GLY A 63 13.61 12.86 9.25
C GLY A 63 13.53 12.02 7.98
N TRP A 64 14.00 10.76 8.04
CA TRP A 64 13.87 9.81 6.94
C TRP A 64 12.41 9.51 6.60
N THR A 65 11.57 9.31 7.63
CA THR A 65 10.13 9.08 7.43
C THR A 65 9.49 10.24 6.69
N ILE A 66 9.71 11.48 7.11
CA ILE A 66 9.15 12.67 6.45
C ILE A 66 9.69 12.82 5.02
N LEU A 67 11.00 12.67 4.84
CA LEU A 67 11.64 12.78 3.52
C LEU A 67 11.07 11.75 2.54
N SER A 68 10.91 10.49 2.99
CA SER A 68 10.32 9.44 2.16
C SER A 68 8.92 9.81 1.69
N ARG A 69 8.08 10.43 2.54
CA ARG A 69 6.69 10.78 2.19
C ARG A 69 6.57 12.02 1.29
N VAL A 70 7.51 12.96 1.40
CA VAL A 70 7.48 14.23 0.64
C VAL A 70 8.13 14.11 -0.74
N MET A 71 9.02 13.14 -0.94
CA MET A 71 9.70 12.98 -2.24
C MET A 71 8.71 12.75 -3.40
N PRO A 72 8.78 13.54 -4.48
CA PRO A 72 7.89 13.40 -5.62
C PRO A 72 8.17 12.11 -6.40
N THR A 73 7.11 11.42 -6.81
CA THR A 73 7.16 10.14 -7.54
C THR A 73 7.55 10.27 -9.01
N THR A 74 7.62 11.49 -9.56
CA THR A 74 7.77 11.69 -11.01
C THR A 74 9.18 11.47 -11.54
N ASN A 75 10.20 11.55 -10.67
CA ASN A 75 11.61 11.47 -11.07
C ASN A 75 12.32 10.19 -10.60
N PHE A 76 11.65 9.36 -9.81
CA PHE A 76 12.19 8.12 -9.29
C PHE A 76 11.36 6.94 -9.75
N SER A 77 12.01 5.89 -10.26
CA SER A 77 11.36 4.64 -10.70
C SER A 77 10.68 3.87 -9.56
N PHE A 78 10.85 4.31 -8.32
CA PHE A 78 10.19 3.72 -7.17
C PHE A 78 8.89 4.46 -6.87
N PRO A 79 7.72 3.78 -6.98
CA PRO A 79 6.49 4.34 -6.46
C PRO A 79 6.68 4.67 -4.97
N ASN A 80 6.36 5.90 -4.59
CA ASN A 80 6.52 6.33 -3.20
C ASN A 80 5.47 5.68 -2.29
N THR A 81 4.27 5.41 -2.82
CA THR A 81 3.18 4.75 -2.08
C THR A 81 2.67 3.54 -2.85
N PRO A 82 2.31 2.43 -2.15
CA PRO A 82 1.63 1.31 -2.79
C PRO A 82 0.16 1.62 -3.15
N TYR A 83 -0.37 2.77 -2.72
CA TYR A 83 -1.77 3.20 -2.90
C TYR A 83 -1.90 4.48 -3.75
N SER A 84 -1.35 4.47 -4.97
CA SER A 84 -1.42 5.62 -5.89
C SER A 84 -2.86 5.93 -6.32
N MET A 85 -3.15 7.18 -6.73
CA MET A 85 -4.55 7.58 -7.01
C MET A 85 -5.00 6.88 -8.28
N GLY A 86 -4.13 6.84 -9.29
CA GLY A 86 -4.41 6.17 -10.55
C GLY A 86 -4.69 4.67 -10.36
N LEU A 87 -4.02 3.99 -9.42
CA LEU A 87 -4.33 2.59 -9.11
C LEU A 87 -5.72 2.45 -8.47
N ILE A 88 -6.08 3.32 -7.52
CA ILE A 88 -7.41 3.29 -6.88
C ILE A 88 -8.51 3.60 -7.90
N GLU A 89 -8.27 4.56 -8.78
CA GLU A 89 -9.17 4.93 -9.87
C GLU A 89 -9.38 3.77 -10.85
N GLN A 90 -8.29 3.16 -11.34
CA GLN A 90 -8.36 1.97 -12.20
C GLN A 90 -9.16 0.83 -11.55
N ILE A 91 -8.96 0.57 -10.25
CA ILE A 91 -9.72 -0.47 -9.54
C ILE A 91 -11.20 -0.07 -9.40
N ASN A 92 -11.50 1.20 -9.17
CA ASN A 92 -12.87 1.69 -9.10
C ASN A 92 -13.57 1.65 -10.46
N GLU A 93 -12.87 1.93 -11.56
CA GLU A 93 -13.36 1.73 -12.92
C GLU A 93 -13.66 0.25 -13.18
N LEU A 94 -12.80 -0.66 -12.72
CA LEU A 94 -13.05 -2.11 -12.82
C LEU A 94 -14.25 -2.57 -11.99
N ARG A 95 -14.59 -1.84 -10.92
CA ARG A 95 -15.76 -2.13 -10.08
C ARG A 95 -17.07 -1.67 -10.73
N VAL A 96 -17.07 -0.45 -11.28
CA VAL A 96 -18.27 0.21 -11.83
C VAL A 96 -18.51 -0.18 -13.29
N GLY A 97 -17.45 -0.54 -14.02
CA GLY A 97 -17.52 -0.90 -15.43
C GLY A 97 -18.23 -2.24 -15.65
N ASP A 98 -19.06 -2.27 -16.69
CA ASP A 98 -19.65 -3.52 -17.20
C ASP A 98 -18.63 -4.22 -18.10
N PHE A 99 -17.98 -5.26 -17.58
CA PHE A 99 -17.02 -6.06 -18.35
C PHE A 99 -17.68 -7.29 -18.96
N SER A 100 -17.75 -7.34 -20.28
CA SER A 100 -18.28 -8.47 -21.05
C SER A 100 -17.25 -9.62 -21.20
N CYS A 101 -16.50 -9.95 -20.16
CA CYS A 101 -15.47 -11.01 -20.26
C CYS A 101 -16.06 -12.43 -20.27
N CYS A 102 -17.24 -12.63 -19.66
CA CYS A 102 -18.01 -13.88 -19.71
C CYS A 102 -19.46 -13.64 -19.26
N ASN A 103 -20.30 -14.69 -19.31
CA ASN A 103 -21.72 -14.61 -18.91
C ASN A 103 -21.96 -14.29 -17.44
N ASN A 104 -20.98 -14.56 -16.55
CA ASN A 104 -21.05 -14.25 -15.13
C ASN A 104 -19.67 -13.72 -14.66
N PRO A 105 -19.38 -12.43 -14.87
CA PRO A 105 -18.09 -11.84 -14.53
C PRO A 105 -17.95 -11.68 -13.01
N GLU A 106 -17.04 -12.43 -12.40
CA GLU A 106 -16.65 -12.26 -11.00
C GLU A 106 -15.19 -11.80 -10.92
N LEU A 107 -14.96 -10.51 -10.72
CA LEU A 107 -13.63 -9.93 -10.64
C LEU A 107 -13.02 -10.08 -9.24
N ALA A 108 -11.78 -10.57 -9.20
CA ALA A 108 -11.01 -10.65 -7.98
C ALA A 108 -9.55 -10.22 -8.19
N TRP A 109 -9.02 -9.51 -7.21
CA TRP A 109 -7.61 -9.16 -7.11
C TRP A 109 -6.82 -10.31 -6.49
N GLU A 110 -6.10 -11.02 -7.33
CA GLU A 110 -5.12 -12.03 -6.94
C GLU A 110 -3.80 -11.37 -6.51
N VAL A 111 -2.81 -12.15 -6.11
CA VAL A 111 -1.51 -11.63 -5.64
C VAL A 111 -0.80 -10.81 -6.72
N THR A 112 -0.93 -11.20 -7.99
CA THR A 112 -0.15 -10.65 -9.10
C THR A 112 -0.95 -9.83 -10.11
N ALA A 113 -2.29 -9.97 -10.12
CA ALA A 113 -3.15 -9.32 -11.11
C ALA A 113 -4.61 -9.31 -10.66
N VAL A 114 -5.42 -8.43 -11.28
CA VAL A 114 -6.88 -8.49 -11.23
C VAL A 114 -7.38 -9.37 -12.37
N ARG A 115 -8.12 -10.42 -12.00
CA ARG A 115 -8.61 -11.44 -12.94
C ARG A 115 -10.06 -11.76 -12.68
N CYS A 116 -10.76 -12.15 -13.73
CA CYS A 116 -12.04 -12.82 -13.55
C CYS A 116 -11.81 -14.24 -12.98
N ARG A 117 -12.57 -14.63 -11.96
CA ARG A 117 -12.50 -15.99 -11.39
C ARG A 117 -13.04 -17.05 -12.34
N ASN A 118 -14.03 -16.70 -13.15
CA ASN A 118 -14.70 -17.63 -14.05
C ASN A 118 -13.93 -17.85 -15.37
N CYS A 119 -13.62 -16.78 -16.12
CA CYS A 119 -12.94 -16.90 -17.42
C CYS A 119 -11.42 -16.66 -17.37
N ARG A 120 -10.84 -16.31 -16.21
CA ARG A 120 -9.40 -16.05 -16.00
C ARG A 120 -8.80 -14.94 -16.87
N VAL A 121 -9.62 -14.14 -17.55
CA VAL A 121 -9.18 -12.96 -18.30
C VAL A 121 -8.52 -11.96 -17.34
N ASN A 122 -7.35 -11.46 -17.74
CA ASN A 122 -6.62 -10.41 -17.01
C ASN A 122 -7.18 -9.04 -17.37
N HIS A 123 -7.66 -8.31 -16.37
CA HIS A 123 -8.11 -6.93 -16.55
C HIS A 123 -7.02 -5.92 -16.17
N LEU A 124 -6.22 -6.23 -15.15
CA LEU A 124 -5.13 -5.37 -14.72
C LEU A 124 -3.95 -6.21 -14.23
N LYS A 125 -2.77 -5.98 -14.82
CA LYS A 125 -1.51 -6.65 -14.44
C LYS A 125 -0.80 -5.88 -13.33
N VAL A 126 -1.49 -5.71 -12.20
CA VAL A 126 -0.94 -5.03 -11.03
C VAL A 126 -0.96 -5.96 -9.83
N ALA A 127 0.20 -6.14 -9.22
CA ALA A 127 0.33 -6.88 -7.99
C ALA A 127 -0.37 -6.16 -6.83
N ARG A 128 -1.06 -6.93 -6.00
CA ARG A 128 -1.91 -6.40 -4.95
C ARG A 128 -1.09 -5.90 -3.75
N PRO A 129 -1.35 -4.69 -3.23
CA PRO A 129 -0.78 -4.24 -1.96
C PRO A 129 -1.23 -5.12 -0.80
N ASP A 130 -0.31 -5.42 0.12
CA ASP A 130 -0.51 -6.45 1.15
C ASP A 130 -0.90 -5.90 2.53
N LEU A 131 -0.95 -4.57 2.71
CA LEU A 131 -1.29 -3.91 3.98
C LEU A 131 -2.79 -4.03 4.31
N GLY A 132 -3.10 -4.16 5.61
CA GLY A 132 -4.48 -4.11 6.12
C GLY A 132 -5.25 -5.44 6.09
N ARG A 133 -4.60 -6.55 5.72
CA ARG A 133 -5.18 -7.90 5.71
C ARG A 133 -4.74 -8.74 6.89
N VAL A 134 -5.60 -9.63 7.35
CA VAL A 134 -5.22 -10.67 8.32
C VAL A 134 -4.23 -11.61 7.65
N ARG A 135 -3.08 -11.84 8.30
CA ARG A 135 -1.98 -12.66 7.76
C ARG A 135 -1.88 -13.98 8.50
N THR A 136 -1.60 -15.05 7.76
CA THR A 136 -1.44 -16.43 8.25
C THR A 136 0.03 -16.86 8.32
N ASP A 137 0.91 -16.09 7.69
CA ASP A 137 2.35 -16.30 7.50
C ASP A 137 3.24 -15.85 8.69
N GLY A 138 2.63 -15.70 9.87
CA GLY A 138 3.33 -15.52 11.15
C GLY A 138 4.14 -14.23 11.30
N MET A 139 5.15 -14.26 12.18
CA MET A 139 6.02 -13.10 12.46
C MET A 139 6.83 -12.63 11.25
N VAL A 140 7.32 -13.57 10.42
CA VAL A 140 8.13 -13.26 9.24
C VAL A 140 7.34 -12.41 8.25
N GLY A 141 6.07 -12.76 8.02
CA GLY A 141 5.16 -11.98 7.18
C GLY A 141 4.93 -10.56 7.68
N ARG A 142 4.83 -10.38 9.01
CA ARG A 142 4.65 -9.06 9.64
C ARG A 142 5.90 -8.18 9.52
N ILE A 143 7.08 -8.74 9.79
CA ILE A 143 8.35 -8.01 9.65
C ILE A 143 8.52 -7.57 8.19
N ARG A 144 8.26 -8.48 7.25
CA ARG A 144 8.29 -8.16 5.82
C ARG A 144 7.34 -7.02 5.47
N LEU A 145 6.11 -7.07 5.96
CA LEU A 145 5.11 -6.04 5.72
C LEU A 145 5.57 -4.67 6.24
N LEU A 146 6.20 -4.63 7.41
CA LEU A 146 6.75 -3.40 8.00
C LEU A 146 7.92 -2.84 7.18
N LEU A 147 8.84 -3.71 6.74
CA LEU A 147 10.00 -3.30 5.94
C LEU A 147 9.61 -2.79 4.55
N LEU A 148 8.59 -3.41 3.94
CA LEU A 148 8.11 -3.07 2.61
C LEU A 148 6.97 -2.06 2.63
N ASP A 149 6.51 -1.60 3.79
CA ASP A 149 5.39 -0.65 3.90
C ASP A 149 4.13 -1.08 3.11
N GLY A 150 3.94 -2.40 2.92
CA GLY A 150 2.85 -2.98 2.13
C GLY A 150 3.09 -3.16 0.63
N PHE A 151 4.28 -2.84 0.10
CA PHE A 151 4.62 -3.10 -1.30
C PHE A 151 4.60 -4.61 -1.63
N PRO A 152 4.05 -5.00 -2.80
CA PRO A 152 4.10 -6.38 -3.25
C PRO A 152 5.53 -6.78 -3.61
N LEU A 153 5.93 -8.01 -3.26
CA LEU A 153 7.22 -8.59 -3.68
C LEU A 153 7.24 -8.95 -5.16
N VAL A 154 6.08 -9.31 -5.71
CA VAL A 154 5.97 -9.69 -7.11
C VAL A 154 5.77 -8.41 -7.89
N VAL A 155 6.82 -7.93 -8.54
CA VAL A 155 6.69 -6.82 -9.49
C VAL A 155 5.95 -7.37 -10.71
N SER A 156 4.70 -6.96 -10.86
CA SER A 156 4.01 -7.12 -12.14
C SER A 156 4.62 -6.11 -13.11
N GLU A 157 5.24 -6.57 -14.19
CA GLU A 157 5.75 -5.69 -15.24
C GLU A 157 4.58 -4.90 -15.85
N ASN A 158 4.38 -3.67 -15.38
CA ASN A 158 3.69 -2.65 -16.14
C ASN A 158 4.66 -2.13 -17.20
N LYS A 159 4.77 -2.87 -18.32
CA LYS A 159 5.37 -2.34 -19.53
C LYS A 159 4.35 -1.36 -20.12
N ASN A 160 4.52 -0.08 -19.82
CA ASN A 160 3.92 1.00 -20.57
C ASN A 160 4.59 1.02 -21.95
N ASP A 161 3.90 0.48 -22.96
CA ASP A 161 4.02 0.93 -24.34
C ASP A 161 2.68 1.59 -24.71
#